data_AF-A0A6B2D9V3-F1
#
_entry.id   AF-A0A6B2D9V3-F1
#
_cell.length_a   1.000
_cell.length_b   1.000
_cell.length_c   1.000
_cell.angle_alpha   90.00
_cell.angle_beta   90.00
_cell.angle_gamma   90.00
#
_symmetry.space_group_name_H-M   'P 1'
#
loop_
_entity.id
_entity.type
_entity.pdbx_description
1 polymer ?
#
loop_
_entity_poly.entity_id
_entity_poly.type
_entity_poly.pdbx_seq_one_letter_code
_entity_poly.pdbx_strand_id
1 'polypeptide(L)'
;MGWRTVVGAAAVAGIGLLSLVPVGHVAVGAGHDLATNAMFWHVPAASAWLGALVALLARLRRGPGDLVLRRYGRLSLTCFVVTAVSGVAAGLVLARPDGLVSRYGLVLAVETALLLAAGTGVAAWRRRRSKGQFVVAELVLLALGLGGSTGLTVLVPPAFVNHPATVQETVLGYGLDAPQTLGRLIGDWRPDLLFAPIAVGAVTAYLLGVRRLRRRGDHWPPGRAVAWLGGWTIVVVVTSSGVGVYAPGTFSLHMVTHMALNMLAPVLLVLGGPVTLALRALPAGSHGAVPGAREWLVSLLHAPVTRFFAHPAVVAVLFAGSFYALYFSGLFGEAMLYHWAHQLMKAHFLVTGYLFAWVAVGVDRTPRQVPHLARLGMVFAVMPFHAFFGVILMSKQTVLAYTYYHYLDLPWVGDLLTDQRLGGGIAWAGGEIPMVVVVVALLVQWARDDERRARRADRNGEADFDAYNAMLAELADRRIKENT
;
A
#
# COMPACT_ATOMS: atom_id res chain seq x y z
N MET A 1 15.13 -21.33 11.64
CA MET A 1 13.83 -20.77 11.19
C MET A 1 13.89 -20.53 9.69
N GLY A 2 12.87 -20.94 8.94
CA GLY A 2 12.78 -20.63 7.52
C GLY A 2 12.39 -19.16 7.29
N TRP A 3 12.69 -18.62 6.11
CA TRP A 3 12.35 -17.24 5.70
C TRP A 3 10.87 -16.89 5.99
N ARG A 4 9.95 -17.80 5.65
CA ARG A 4 8.50 -17.61 5.87
C ARG A 4 8.14 -17.44 7.34
N THR A 5 8.77 -18.21 8.23
CA THR A 5 8.56 -18.09 9.69
C THR A 5 9.04 -16.74 10.20
N VAL A 6 10.20 -16.27 9.70
CA VAL A 6 10.74 -14.95 10.06
C VAL A 6 9.82 -13.82 9.58
N VAL A 7 9.29 -13.92 8.36
CA VAL A 7 8.30 -12.95 7.85
C VAL A 7 7.02 -12.96 8.70
N GLY A 8 6.51 -14.13 9.06
CA GLY A 8 5.34 -14.25 9.93
C GLY A 8 5.57 -13.62 11.31
N ALA A 9 6.71 -13.92 11.94
CA ALA A 9 7.09 -13.31 13.22
C ALA A 9 7.26 -11.79 13.11
N ALA A 10 7.87 -11.30 12.01
CA ALA A 10 8.02 -9.87 11.75
C ALA A 10 6.67 -9.17 11.54
N ALA A 11 5.70 -9.82 10.88
CA ALA A 11 4.35 -9.28 10.72
C ALA A 11 3.63 -9.16 12.07
N VAL A 12 3.70 -10.20 12.91
CA VAL A 12 3.11 -10.18 14.27
C VAL A 12 3.78 -9.10 15.13
N ALA A 13 5.11 -9.01 15.10
CA ALA A 13 5.84 -7.95 15.80
C ALA A 13 5.44 -6.56 15.29
N GLY A 14 5.29 -6.40 13.99
CA GLY A 14 4.81 -5.16 13.37
C GLY A 14 3.43 -4.73 13.89
N ILE A 15 2.47 -5.66 14.00
CA ILE A 15 1.15 -5.37 14.56
C ILE A 15 1.26 -4.86 16.00
N GLY A 16 2.07 -5.53 16.84
CA GLY A 16 2.27 -5.12 18.23
C GLY A 16 3.02 -3.78 18.39
N LEU A 17 3.90 -3.44 17.45
CA LEU A 17 4.55 -2.13 17.42
C LEU A 17 3.58 -1.02 16.98
N LEU A 18 2.76 -1.30 15.96
CA LEU A 18 1.79 -0.33 15.44
C LEU A 18 0.70 0.01 16.46
N SER A 19 0.35 -0.89 17.37
CA SER A 19 -0.61 -0.58 18.44
C SER A 19 -0.11 0.45 19.46
N LEU A 20 1.21 0.70 19.53
CA LEU A 20 1.77 1.73 20.41
C LEU A 20 1.58 3.16 19.86
N VAL A 21 1.43 3.31 18.54
CA VAL A 21 1.34 4.62 17.88
C VAL A 21 0.09 5.40 18.31
N PRO A 22 -1.13 4.82 18.30
CA PRO A 22 -2.35 5.56 18.66
C PRO A 22 -2.47 5.95 20.13
N VAL A 23 -1.64 5.38 21.02
CA VAL A 23 -1.66 5.66 22.47
C VAL A 23 -0.64 6.76 22.82
N GLY A 24 0.19 7.18 21.87
CA GLY A 24 1.19 8.23 22.08
C GLY A 24 0.59 9.64 22.10
N HIS A 25 1.30 10.57 22.74
CA HIS A 25 0.90 11.99 22.79
C HIS A 25 0.75 12.64 21.39
N VAL A 26 1.40 12.08 20.36
CA VAL A 26 1.26 12.48 18.95
C VAL A 26 -0.16 12.30 18.38
N ALA A 27 -1.01 11.52 19.05
CA ALA A 27 -2.33 11.14 18.59
C ALA A 27 -3.45 12.08 19.08
N VAL A 28 -3.11 13.19 19.73
CA VAL A 28 -4.08 14.13 20.32
C VAL A 28 -3.82 15.55 19.83
N GLY A 29 -4.89 16.34 19.71
CA GLY A 29 -4.84 17.76 19.41
C GLY A 29 -4.73 18.11 17.93
N ALA A 30 -4.51 19.39 17.64
CA ALA A 30 -4.38 19.87 16.28
C ALA A 30 -3.16 19.26 15.57
N GLY A 31 -3.36 18.78 14.34
CA GLY A 31 -2.37 18.12 13.50
C GLY A 31 -2.12 16.65 13.82
N HIS A 32 -2.86 16.05 14.76
CA HIS A 32 -2.62 14.67 15.18
C HIS A 32 -2.74 13.67 14.02
N ASP A 33 -3.53 13.95 12.99
CA ASP A 33 -3.67 13.13 11.80
C ASP A 33 -2.33 12.98 11.04
N LEU A 34 -1.58 14.08 10.91
CA LEU A 34 -0.25 14.10 10.29
C LEU A 34 0.79 13.48 11.21
N ALA A 35 0.80 13.86 12.51
CA ALA A 35 1.78 13.35 13.47
C ALA A 35 1.65 11.83 13.68
N THR A 36 0.42 11.32 13.79
CA THR A 36 0.12 9.89 13.90
C THR A 36 0.53 9.15 12.63
N ASN A 37 0.22 9.69 11.45
CA ASN A 37 0.65 9.10 10.18
C ASN A 37 2.17 9.03 10.03
N ALA A 38 2.89 10.07 10.48
CA ALA A 38 4.35 10.05 10.52
C ALA A 38 4.85 8.96 11.49
N MET A 39 4.22 8.78 12.65
CA MET A 39 4.62 7.75 13.62
C MET A 39 4.38 6.31 13.15
N PHE A 40 3.40 6.08 12.26
CA PHE A 40 3.24 4.78 11.59
C PHE A 40 4.45 4.38 10.74
N TRP A 41 5.27 5.34 10.29
CA TRP A 41 6.56 5.08 9.67
C TRP A 41 7.71 5.04 10.67
N HIS A 42 7.71 5.97 11.61
CA HIS A 42 8.80 6.19 12.56
C HIS A 42 9.07 4.94 13.41
N VAL A 43 8.04 4.43 14.09
CA VAL A 43 8.17 3.35 15.07
C VAL A 43 8.67 2.06 14.40
N PRO A 44 8.04 1.54 13.33
CA PRO A 44 8.54 0.34 12.66
C PRO A 44 9.94 0.50 12.09
N ALA A 45 10.28 1.68 11.54
CA ALA A 45 11.62 1.92 10.99
C ALA A 45 12.69 1.92 12.08
N ALA A 46 12.44 2.59 13.21
CA ALA A 46 13.36 2.65 14.35
C ALA A 46 13.54 1.26 14.97
N SER A 47 12.44 0.52 15.18
CA SER A 47 12.49 -0.85 15.72
C SER A 47 13.21 -1.81 14.77
N ALA A 48 12.95 -1.73 13.46
CA ALA A 48 13.65 -2.56 12.47
C ALA A 48 15.15 -2.24 12.42
N TRP A 49 15.53 -0.97 12.57
CA TRP A 49 16.94 -0.56 12.62
C TRP A 49 17.67 -1.15 13.82
N LEU A 50 17.09 -0.96 15.01
CA LEU A 50 17.64 -1.49 16.26
C LEU A 50 17.73 -3.02 16.22
N GLY A 51 16.64 -3.69 15.83
CA GLY A 51 16.61 -5.15 15.71
C GLY A 51 17.62 -5.69 14.70
N ALA A 52 17.78 -5.01 13.56
CA ALA A 52 18.77 -5.39 12.56
C ALA A 52 20.21 -5.18 13.06
N LEU A 53 20.47 -4.15 13.88
CA LEU A 53 21.79 -3.92 14.48
C LEU A 53 22.13 -5.02 15.48
N VAL A 54 21.18 -5.39 16.35
CA VAL A 54 21.34 -6.51 17.28
C VAL A 54 21.62 -7.81 16.52
N ALA A 55 20.87 -8.08 15.44
CA ALA A 55 21.09 -9.25 14.59
C ALA A 55 22.47 -9.21 13.91
N LEU A 56 22.92 -8.05 13.45
CA LEU A 56 24.26 -7.87 12.87
C LEU A 56 25.34 -8.17 13.91
N LEU A 57 25.23 -7.61 15.12
CA LEU A 57 26.19 -7.85 16.21
C LEU A 57 26.29 -9.34 16.55
N ALA A 58 25.15 -10.02 16.67
CA ALA A 58 25.11 -11.46 16.90
C ALA A 58 25.74 -12.26 15.74
N ARG A 59 25.52 -11.83 14.49
CA ARG A 59 26.12 -12.46 13.30
C ARG A 59 27.64 -12.25 13.21
N LEU A 60 28.12 -11.06 13.56
CA LEU A 60 29.55 -10.72 13.53
C LEU A 60 30.35 -11.55 14.55
N ARG A 61 29.75 -11.89 15.70
CA ARG A 61 30.35 -12.84 16.67
C ARG A 61 30.58 -14.24 16.08
N ARG A 62 29.79 -14.65 15.08
CA ARG A 62 29.91 -15.94 14.36
C ARG A 62 30.73 -15.82 13.07
N GLY A 63 31.45 -14.72 12.88
CA GLY A 63 32.29 -14.46 11.71
C GLY A 63 31.76 -13.37 10.77
N PRO A 64 32.63 -12.62 10.08
CA PRO A 64 32.20 -11.56 9.17
C PRO A 64 31.66 -12.11 7.84
N GLY A 65 30.67 -11.43 7.26
CA GLY A 65 30.17 -11.72 5.91
C GLY A 65 29.86 -10.44 5.15
N ASP A 66 30.58 -10.16 4.06
CA ASP A 66 30.47 -8.91 3.32
C ASP A 66 29.06 -8.68 2.73
N LEU A 67 28.38 -9.77 2.34
CA LEU A 67 27.00 -9.71 1.87
C LEU A 67 26.05 -9.21 2.97
N VAL A 68 26.23 -9.66 4.21
CA VAL A 68 25.39 -9.27 5.35
C VAL A 68 25.60 -7.78 5.65
N LEU A 69 26.85 -7.32 5.68
CA LEU A 69 27.18 -5.91 5.88
C LEU A 69 26.61 -5.02 4.78
N ARG A 70 26.67 -5.45 3.51
CA ARG A 70 26.05 -4.71 2.39
C ARG A 70 24.53 -4.63 2.50
N ARG A 71 23.87 -5.74 2.87
CA ARG A 71 22.40 -5.78 3.06
C ARG A 71 21.98 -4.92 4.25
N TYR A 72 22.65 -5.07 5.39
CA TYR A 72 22.43 -4.24 6.57
C TYR A 72 22.70 -2.76 6.28
N GLY A 73 23.77 -2.44 5.55
CA GLY A 73 24.11 -1.06 5.20
C GLY A 73 23.02 -0.35 4.40
N ARG A 74 22.31 -1.06 3.52
CA ARG A 74 21.16 -0.51 2.80
C ARG A 74 19.92 -0.36 3.70
N LEU A 75 19.64 -1.39 4.51
CA LEU A 75 18.52 -1.38 5.45
C LEU A 75 18.64 -0.25 6.48
N SER A 76 19.79 -0.16 7.15
CA SER A 76 20.10 0.90 8.13
C SER A 76 19.93 2.30 7.54
N LEU A 77 20.42 2.54 6.31
CA LEU A 77 20.25 3.83 5.65
C LEU A 77 18.77 4.14 5.39
N THR A 78 17.99 3.17 4.90
CA THR A 78 16.55 3.36 4.71
C THR A 78 15.84 3.63 6.03
N CYS A 79 16.10 2.84 7.06
CA CYS A 79 15.49 3.04 8.37
C CYS A 79 15.87 4.39 8.97
N PHE A 80 17.15 4.78 8.92
CA PHE A 80 17.61 6.09 9.39
C PHE A 80 16.87 7.23 8.70
N VAL A 81 16.79 7.23 7.37
CA VAL A 81 16.10 8.29 6.62
C VAL A 81 14.62 8.34 6.98
N VAL A 82 13.95 7.18 7.05
CA VAL A 82 12.52 7.12 7.39
C VAL A 82 12.28 7.61 8.82
N THR A 83 13.05 7.14 9.80
CA THR A 83 12.95 7.56 11.21
C THR A 83 13.23 9.05 11.37
N ALA A 84 14.27 9.59 10.73
CA ALA A 84 14.61 11.00 10.81
C ALA A 84 13.51 11.89 10.19
N VAL A 85 13.09 11.60 8.95
CA VAL A 85 12.06 12.40 8.27
C VAL A 85 10.72 12.35 9.00
N SER A 86 10.29 11.17 9.44
CA SER A 86 9.04 11.02 10.20
C SER A 86 9.09 11.65 11.59
N GLY A 87 10.23 11.57 12.28
CA GLY A 87 10.43 12.21 13.58
C GLY A 87 10.38 13.73 13.47
N VAL A 88 11.08 14.30 12.48
CA VAL A 88 11.02 15.74 12.18
C VAL A 88 9.61 16.18 11.81
N ALA A 89 8.91 15.43 10.96
CA ALA A 89 7.53 15.75 10.56
C ALA A 89 6.59 15.81 11.78
N ALA A 90 6.60 14.79 12.64
CA ALA A 90 5.78 14.77 13.85
C ALA A 90 6.18 15.86 14.85
N GLY A 91 7.49 16.08 15.04
CA GLY A 91 8.00 17.12 15.93
C GLY A 91 7.59 18.52 15.47
N LEU A 92 7.63 18.80 14.17
CA LEU A 92 7.20 20.10 13.63
C LEU A 92 5.69 20.34 13.80
N VAL A 93 4.88 19.28 13.69
CA VAL A 93 3.44 19.36 13.97
C VAL A 93 3.19 19.74 15.44
N LEU A 94 3.89 19.07 16.37
CA LEU A 94 3.78 19.33 17.81
C LEU A 94 4.39 20.67 18.24
N ALA A 95 5.45 21.12 17.57
CA ALA A 95 6.07 22.40 17.82
C ALA A 95 5.21 23.57 17.32
N ARG A 96 4.56 23.42 16.15
CA ARG A 96 3.91 24.49 15.38
C ARG A 96 4.87 25.65 15.05
N PRO A 97 4.52 26.57 14.12
CA PRO A 97 5.40 27.69 13.76
C PRO A 97 5.77 28.61 14.93
N ASP A 98 4.84 28.86 15.84
CA ASP A 98 5.00 29.73 17.01
C ASP A 98 5.84 29.09 18.14
N GLY A 99 5.91 27.76 18.19
CA GLY A 99 6.69 27.04 19.19
C GLY A 99 8.11 26.66 18.76
N LEU A 100 8.57 27.06 17.56
CA LEU A 100 9.92 26.72 17.06
C LEU A 100 11.07 27.28 17.92
N VAL A 101 10.85 28.43 18.58
CA VAL A 101 11.83 29.06 19.49
C VAL A 101 11.67 28.61 20.94
N SER A 102 10.69 27.76 21.25
CA SER A 102 10.49 27.21 22.59
C SER A 102 11.59 26.20 22.95
N ARG A 103 11.65 25.77 24.22
CA ARG A 103 12.54 24.67 24.63
C ARG A 103 12.31 23.41 23.81
N TYR A 104 11.04 23.10 23.51
CA TYR A 104 10.68 21.97 22.66
C TYR A 104 11.25 22.13 21.25
N GLY A 105 11.05 23.30 20.62
CA GLY A 105 11.55 23.60 19.28
C GLY A 105 13.07 23.58 19.19
N LEU A 106 13.77 24.10 20.21
CA LEU A 106 15.23 24.05 20.30
C LEU A 106 15.77 22.62 20.43
N VAL A 107 15.16 21.79 21.28
CA VAL A 107 15.56 20.37 21.40
C VAL A 107 15.33 19.63 20.08
N LEU A 108 14.18 19.85 19.44
CA LEU A 108 13.88 19.28 18.11
C LEU A 108 14.90 19.72 17.07
N ALA A 109 15.26 21.00 17.04
CA ALA A 109 16.24 21.54 16.10
C ALA A 109 17.65 20.96 16.33
N VAL A 110 18.08 20.88 17.60
CA VAL A 110 19.37 20.28 17.98
C VAL A 110 19.41 18.80 17.63
N GLU A 111 18.38 18.03 17.98
CA GLU A 111 18.28 16.60 17.62
C GLU A 111 18.34 16.41 16.10
N THR A 112 17.57 17.21 15.35
CA THR A 112 17.55 17.16 13.88
C THR A 112 18.94 17.47 13.31
N ALA A 113 19.60 18.52 13.80
CA ALA A 113 20.94 18.89 13.37
C ALA A 113 21.97 17.80 13.67
N LEU A 114 21.92 17.22 14.88
CA LEU A 114 22.80 16.12 15.30
C LEU A 114 22.60 14.88 14.43
N LEU A 115 21.34 14.49 14.16
CA LEU A 115 21.02 13.36 13.29
C LEU A 115 21.51 13.60 11.86
N LEU A 116 21.31 14.80 11.29
CA LEU A 116 21.78 15.14 9.95
C LEU A 116 23.33 15.14 9.87
N ALA A 117 24.00 15.74 10.85
CA ALA A 117 25.46 15.78 10.92
C ALA A 117 26.05 14.36 11.08
N ALA A 118 25.48 13.56 11.97
CA ALA A 118 25.93 12.19 12.19
C ALA A 118 25.61 11.28 10.99
N GLY A 119 24.44 11.45 10.34
CA GLY A 119 24.04 10.68 9.17
C GLY A 119 24.90 10.95 7.94
N THR A 120 25.19 12.23 7.67
CA THR A 120 26.11 12.64 6.59
C THR A 120 27.55 12.21 6.89
N GLY A 121 27.99 12.33 8.15
CA GLY A 121 29.24 11.79 8.65
C GLY A 121 29.36 10.30 8.35
N VAL A 122 28.37 9.50 8.76
CA VAL A 122 28.34 8.05 8.49
C VAL A 122 28.33 7.74 6.99
N ALA A 123 27.57 8.47 6.17
CA ALA A 123 27.53 8.25 4.72
C ALA A 123 28.87 8.57 4.03
N ALA A 124 29.56 9.63 4.46
CA ALA A 124 30.90 9.99 3.99
C ALA A 124 31.96 8.98 4.50
N TRP A 125 31.80 8.49 5.73
CA TRP A 125 32.75 7.63 6.44
C TRP A 125 32.67 6.15 6.02
N ARG A 126 31.52 5.69 5.53
CA ARG A 126 31.29 4.31 5.03
C ARG A 126 32.23 3.88 3.90
N ARG A 127 32.94 4.81 3.26
CA ARG A 127 33.88 4.52 2.16
C ARG A 127 35.34 4.30 2.59
N ARG A 128 35.71 4.60 3.84
CA ARG A 128 37.14 4.77 4.19
C ARG A 128 37.64 3.96 5.40
N ARG A 129 36.81 3.18 6.11
CA ARG A 129 37.17 2.61 7.43
C ARG A 129 36.69 1.18 7.72
N SER A 130 37.17 0.60 8.82
CA SER A 130 37.02 -0.82 9.16
C SER A 130 35.62 -1.19 9.66
N LYS A 131 35.29 -2.49 9.64
CA LYS A 131 33.96 -3.04 10.00
C LYS A 131 33.50 -2.68 11.42
N GLY A 132 34.43 -2.54 12.37
CA GLY A 132 34.11 -2.20 13.77
C GLY A 132 33.67 -0.74 13.97
N GLN A 133 34.31 0.19 13.25
CA GLN A 133 33.99 1.62 13.33
C GLN A 133 32.60 1.94 12.77
N PHE A 134 32.15 1.15 11.79
CA PHE A 134 30.80 1.24 11.25
C PHE A 134 29.73 0.96 12.31
N VAL A 135 29.89 -0.11 13.08
CA VAL A 135 28.95 -0.51 14.14
C VAL A 135 28.87 0.54 15.25
N VAL A 136 30.02 1.11 15.66
CA VAL A 136 30.05 2.17 16.67
C VAL A 136 29.27 3.39 16.20
N ALA A 137 29.41 3.78 14.93
CA ALA A 137 28.69 4.93 14.40
C ALA A 137 27.17 4.72 14.36
N GLU A 138 26.70 3.51 14.05
CA GLU A 138 25.27 3.15 14.11
C GLU A 138 24.73 3.20 15.56
N LEU A 139 25.51 2.73 16.54
CA LEU A 139 25.15 2.83 17.96
C LEU A 139 25.03 4.28 18.43
N VAL A 140 25.98 5.14 18.03
CA VAL A 140 25.94 6.57 18.36
C VAL A 140 24.71 7.23 17.74
N LEU A 141 24.41 6.95 16.46
CA LEU A 141 23.24 7.48 15.78
C LEU A 141 21.93 7.09 16.49
N LEU A 142 21.78 5.81 16.85
CA LEU A 142 20.63 5.34 17.60
C LEU A 142 20.56 6.00 18.98
N ALA A 143 21.67 6.08 19.71
CA ALA A 143 21.70 6.72 21.02
C ALA A 143 21.31 8.20 20.96
N LEU A 144 21.76 8.93 19.94
CA LEU A 144 21.38 10.33 19.71
C LEU A 144 19.88 10.47 19.42
N GLY A 145 19.34 9.63 18.52
CA GLY A 145 17.90 9.65 18.20
C GLY A 145 17.03 9.25 19.40
N LEU A 146 17.38 8.18 20.12
CA LEU A 146 16.64 7.79 21.33
C LEU A 146 16.71 8.87 22.42
N GLY A 147 17.88 9.47 22.62
CA GLY A 147 18.10 10.53 23.62
C GLY A 147 17.28 11.77 23.32
N GLY A 148 17.31 12.25 22.07
CA GLY A 148 16.50 13.40 21.63
C GLY A 148 15.00 13.14 21.75
N SER A 149 14.54 12.00 21.21
CA SER A 149 13.14 11.58 21.29
C SER A 149 12.66 11.45 22.74
N THR A 150 13.47 10.89 23.64
CA THR A 150 13.13 10.80 25.08
C THR A 150 13.09 12.20 25.71
N GLY A 151 14.02 13.08 25.36
CA GLY A 151 13.98 14.49 25.77
C GLY A 151 12.68 15.18 25.36
N LEU A 152 12.22 14.99 24.11
CA LEU A 152 10.97 15.54 23.61
C LEU A 152 9.73 14.98 24.31
N THR A 153 9.76 13.72 24.79
CA THR A 153 8.62 13.13 25.52
C THR A 153 8.39 13.72 26.91
N VAL A 154 9.39 14.35 27.52
CA VAL A 154 9.30 14.97 28.85
C VAL A 154 8.90 16.44 28.77
N LEU A 155 9.05 17.06 27.60
CA LEU A 155 8.63 18.43 27.36
C LEU A 155 7.16 18.46 26.94
N VAL A 156 6.42 19.46 27.43
CA VAL A 156 5.04 19.69 26.96
C VAL A 156 5.10 20.32 25.56
N PRO A 157 4.48 19.69 24.54
CA PRO A 157 4.39 20.27 23.21
C PRO A 157 3.72 21.65 23.21
N PRO A 158 4.29 22.66 22.53
CA PRO A 158 3.66 23.99 22.40
C PRO A 158 2.23 23.93 21.84
N ALA A 159 1.93 22.97 20.96
CA ALA A 159 0.60 22.74 20.42
C ALA A 159 -0.48 22.53 21.50
N PHE A 160 -0.15 22.01 22.69
CA PHE A 160 -1.13 21.75 23.75
C PHE A 160 -1.39 22.95 24.66
N VAL A 161 -0.46 23.91 24.69
CA VAL A 161 -0.53 25.06 25.61
C VAL A 161 -1.05 26.29 24.89
N ASN A 162 -0.55 26.53 23.67
CA ASN A 162 -0.84 27.76 22.93
C ASN A 162 -2.16 27.69 22.16
N HIS A 163 -2.65 26.48 21.85
CA HIS A 163 -3.79 26.26 20.96
C HIS A 163 -4.71 25.17 21.54
N PRO A 164 -5.65 25.52 22.43
CA PRO A 164 -6.67 24.58 22.88
C PRO A 164 -7.43 24.01 21.67
N ALA A 165 -7.44 22.69 21.52
CA ALA A 165 -8.04 22.05 20.36
C ALA A 165 -9.56 22.21 20.37
N THR A 166 -10.12 22.62 19.23
CA THR A 166 -11.56 22.54 18.98
C THR A 166 -12.04 21.08 18.90
N VAL A 167 -13.36 20.85 18.90
CA VAL A 167 -13.90 19.49 18.71
C VAL A 167 -13.44 18.90 17.38
N GLN A 168 -13.49 19.70 16.30
CA GLN A 168 -13.02 19.29 14.98
C GLN A 168 -11.52 18.95 14.98
N GLU A 169 -10.67 19.79 15.58
CA GLU A 169 -9.23 19.47 15.68
C GLU A 169 -8.95 18.25 16.54
N THR A 170 -9.76 18.01 17.57
CA THR A 170 -9.64 16.82 18.43
C THR A 170 -10.00 15.55 17.67
N VAL A 171 -11.03 15.60 16.82
CA VAL A 171 -11.55 14.43 16.10
C VAL A 171 -10.87 14.20 14.75
N LEU A 172 -10.55 15.27 14.01
CA LEU A 172 -10.00 15.24 12.65
C LEU A 172 -8.52 15.59 12.57
N GLY A 173 -8.01 16.37 13.53
CA GLY A 173 -6.67 16.95 13.50
C GLY A 173 -6.61 18.32 12.82
N TYR A 174 -7.73 18.84 12.33
CA TYR A 174 -7.82 20.17 11.71
C TYR A 174 -9.27 20.68 11.71
N GLY A 175 -9.45 21.98 11.52
CA GLY A 175 -10.78 22.59 11.34
C GLY A 175 -11.31 22.45 9.92
N LEU A 176 -12.63 22.33 9.79
CA LEU A 176 -13.40 22.23 8.55
C LEU A 176 -14.50 23.30 8.53
N ASP A 177 -14.11 24.58 8.56
CA ASP A 177 -15.07 25.68 8.73
C ASP A 177 -15.83 26.04 7.45
N ALA A 178 -15.24 25.77 6.28
CA ALA A 178 -15.79 26.18 4.99
C ALA A 178 -16.49 25.04 4.25
N PRO A 179 -17.60 25.30 3.54
CA PRO A 179 -18.30 24.28 2.76
C PRO A 179 -17.43 23.68 1.67
N GLN A 180 -17.69 22.41 1.36
CA GLN A 180 -17.14 21.75 0.18
C GLN A 180 -17.59 22.48 -1.10
N THR A 181 -16.63 22.82 -1.96
CA THR A 181 -16.85 23.36 -3.32
C THR A 181 -15.92 22.65 -4.27
N LEU A 182 -16.23 22.61 -5.57
CA LEU A 182 -15.34 21.98 -6.55
C LEU A 182 -13.91 22.56 -6.51
N GLY A 183 -13.80 23.89 -6.33
CA GLY A 183 -12.52 24.57 -6.18
C GLY A 183 -11.72 24.08 -4.98
N ARG A 184 -12.36 23.86 -3.82
CA ARG A 184 -11.72 23.31 -2.61
C ARG A 184 -11.42 21.82 -2.73
N LEU A 185 -12.31 21.05 -3.34
CA LEU A 185 -12.09 19.61 -3.58
C LEU A 185 -10.83 19.35 -4.42
N ILE A 186 -10.51 20.27 -5.35
CA ILE A 186 -9.32 20.20 -6.20
C ILE A 186 -8.12 20.93 -5.58
N GLY A 187 -8.36 22.09 -4.96
CA GLY A 187 -7.33 23.04 -4.54
C GLY A 187 -6.84 22.90 -3.10
N ASP A 188 -7.66 22.38 -2.19
CA ASP A 188 -7.23 22.13 -0.82
C ASP A 188 -6.39 20.84 -0.80
N TRP A 189 -5.20 20.89 -0.19
CA TRP A 189 -4.31 19.74 -0.11
C TRP A 189 -3.76 19.59 1.29
N ARG A 190 -3.94 18.39 1.83
CA ARG A 190 -3.36 17.93 3.09
C ARG A 190 -2.78 16.54 2.87
N PRO A 191 -1.49 16.42 2.49
CA PRO A 191 -0.87 15.15 2.15
C PRO A 191 -1.04 14.09 3.25
N ASP A 192 -1.67 12.97 2.91
CA ASP A 192 -1.75 11.83 3.82
C ASP A 192 -0.35 11.20 3.95
N LEU A 193 0.30 11.43 5.10
CA LEU A 193 1.66 10.97 5.35
C LEU A 193 1.79 9.43 5.47
N LEU A 194 0.69 8.68 5.43
CA LEU A 194 0.72 7.23 5.33
C LEU A 194 0.73 6.80 3.85
N PHE A 195 -0.28 7.19 3.07
CA PHE A 195 -0.44 6.71 1.69
C PHE A 195 0.48 7.41 0.67
N ALA A 196 0.81 8.69 0.86
CA ALA A 196 1.64 9.42 -0.09
C ALA A 196 3.08 8.85 -0.17
N PRO A 197 3.78 8.54 0.94
CA PRO A 197 5.07 7.85 0.87
C PRO A 197 4.99 6.45 0.22
N ILE A 198 3.91 5.70 0.45
CA ILE A 198 3.70 4.40 -0.23
C ILE A 198 3.60 4.61 -1.73
N ALA A 199 2.79 5.59 -2.16
CA ALA A 199 2.62 5.92 -3.57
C ALA A 199 3.95 6.29 -4.23
N VAL A 200 4.72 7.19 -3.61
CA VAL A 200 6.04 7.60 -4.11
C VAL A 200 7.00 6.41 -4.21
N GLY A 201 7.06 5.57 -3.17
CA GLY A 201 7.91 4.37 -3.16
C GLY A 201 7.51 3.36 -4.24
N ALA A 202 6.21 3.09 -4.37
CA ALA A 202 5.63 2.15 -5.31
C ALA A 202 5.80 2.60 -6.77
N VAL A 203 5.55 3.88 -7.05
CA VAL A 203 5.80 4.51 -8.37
C VAL A 203 7.28 4.48 -8.71
N THR A 204 8.15 4.88 -7.78
CA THR A 204 9.60 4.91 -8.01
C THR A 204 10.13 3.50 -8.29
N ALA A 205 9.75 2.51 -7.48
CA ALA A 205 10.17 1.12 -7.68
C ALA A 205 9.71 0.58 -9.04
N TYR A 206 8.48 0.90 -9.45
CA TYR A 206 7.93 0.49 -10.75
C TYR A 206 8.70 1.13 -11.91
N LEU A 207 8.91 2.45 -11.88
CA LEU A 207 9.65 3.16 -12.92
C LEU A 207 11.11 2.70 -13.03
N LEU A 208 11.76 2.43 -11.90
CA LEU A 208 13.10 1.82 -11.88
C LEU A 208 13.10 0.41 -12.48
N GLY A 209 12.07 -0.38 -12.20
CA GLY A 209 11.86 -1.70 -12.82
C GLY A 209 11.73 -1.59 -14.33
N VAL A 210 10.85 -0.72 -14.83
CA VAL A 210 10.66 -0.45 -16.27
C VAL A 210 11.96 0.03 -16.92
N ARG A 211 12.66 0.98 -16.29
CA ARG A 211 13.95 1.48 -16.79
C ARG A 211 15.00 0.37 -16.88
N ARG A 212 15.03 -0.54 -15.91
CA ARG A 212 15.96 -1.67 -15.88
C ARG A 212 15.67 -2.68 -16.99
N LEU A 213 14.40 -2.97 -17.28
CA LEU A 213 13.97 -3.79 -18.40
C LEU A 213 14.37 -3.16 -19.74
N ARG A 214 14.02 -1.88 -19.95
CA ARG A 214 14.36 -1.17 -21.19
C ARG A 214 15.87 -1.14 -21.46
N ARG A 215 16.69 -0.93 -20.42
CA ARG A 215 18.16 -0.97 -20.53
C ARG A 215 18.71 -2.34 -20.91
N ARG A 216 17.96 -3.42 -20.69
CA ARG A 216 18.31 -4.79 -21.12
C ARG A 216 17.81 -5.13 -22.52
N GLY A 217 17.09 -4.22 -23.18
CA GLY A 217 16.42 -4.46 -24.47
C GLY A 217 15.02 -5.07 -24.34
N ASP A 218 14.51 -5.28 -23.12
CA ASP A 218 13.18 -5.82 -22.90
C ASP A 218 12.09 -4.76 -23.14
N HIS A 219 11.04 -5.14 -23.88
CA HIS A 219 9.84 -4.31 -24.01
C HIS A 219 8.92 -4.44 -22.78
N TRP A 220 8.41 -3.31 -22.30
CA TRP A 220 7.34 -3.23 -21.29
C TRP A 220 6.18 -2.38 -21.82
N PRO A 221 4.95 -2.89 -21.86
CA PRO A 221 3.81 -2.18 -22.45
C PRO A 221 3.52 -0.84 -21.73
N PRO A 222 3.39 0.28 -22.46
CA PRO A 222 3.16 1.59 -21.83
C PRO A 222 1.82 1.67 -21.10
N GLY A 223 0.77 1.00 -21.60
CA GLY A 223 -0.53 0.95 -20.93
C GLY A 223 -0.48 0.41 -19.51
N ARG A 224 0.45 -0.52 -19.20
CA ARG A 224 0.66 -1.01 -17.83
C ARG A 224 1.26 0.05 -16.92
N ALA A 225 2.21 0.83 -17.43
CA ALA A 225 2.79 1.94 -16.69
C ALA A 225 1.74 3.04 -16.44
N VAL A 226 0.93 3.38 -17.44
CA VAL A 226 -0.17 4.35 -17.29
C VAL A 226 -1.18 3.87 -16.25
N ALA A 227 -1.60 2.61 -16.28
CA ALA A 227 -2.52 2.06 -15.28
C ALA A 227 -1.93 2.10 -13.87
N TRP A 228 -0.67 1.69 -13.70
CA TRP A 228 0.01 1.75 -12.39
C TRP A 228 0.10 3.18 -11.83
N LEU A 229 0.53 4.13 -12.66
CA LEU A 229 0.63 5.53 -12.27
C LEU A 229 -0.76 6.10 -11.96
N GLY A 230 -1.76 5.83 -12.80
CA GLY A 230 -3.14 6.28 -12.60
C GLY A 230 -3.75 5.75 -11.31
N GLY A 231 -3.54 4.48 -10.98
CA GLY A 231 -4.01 3.88 -9.72
C GLY A 231 -3.44 4.59 -8.49
N TRP A 232 -2.13 4.87 -8.46
CA TRP A 232 -1.51 5.61 -7.36
C TRP A 232 -1.90 7.09 -7.33
N THR A 233 -2.10 7.73 -8.50
CA THR A 233 -2.64 9.08 -8.57
C THR A 233 -4.02 9.15 -7.92
N ILE A 234 -4.90 8.19 -8.20
CA ILE A 234 -6.23 8.13 -7.56
C ILE A 234 -6.08 7.98 -6.05
N VAL A 235 -5.25 7.05 -5.57
CA VAL A 235 -4.99 6.86 -4.14
C VAL A 235 -4.56 8.17 -3.48
N VAL A 236 -3.60 8.90 -4.08
CA VAL A 236 -3.13 10.18 -3.54
C VAL A 236 -4.22 11.24 -3.58
N VAL A 237 -4.95 11.38 -4.68
CA VAL A 237 -6.03 12.37 -4.81
C VAL A 237 -7.09 12.15 -3.74
N VAL A 238 -7.63 10.93 -3.61
CA VAL A 238 -8.75 10.69 -2.66
C VAL A 238 -8.32 10.66 -1.20
N THR A 239 -7.02 10.54 -0.92
CA THR A 239 -6.50 10.59 0.46
C THR A 239 -5.96 11.95 0.87
N SER A 240 -5.53 12.79 -0.08
CA SER A 240 -4.73 13.99 0.19
C SER A 240 -5.29 15.30 -0.38
N SER A 241 -6.12 15.25 -1.42
CA SER A 241 -6.78 16.46 -1.95
C SER A 241 -7.96 16.86 -1.08
N GLY A 242 -8.72 17.88 -1.48
CA GLY A 242 -9.94 18.29 -0.80
C GLY A 242 -10.94 17.15 -0.65
N VAL A 243 -10.95 16.17 -1.56
CA VAL A 243 -11.72 14.92 -1.37
C VAL A 243 -11.35 14.22 -0.06
N GLY A 244 -10.06 14.04 0.22
CA GLY A 244 -9.58 13.41 1.45
C GLY A 244 -9.74 14.30 2.68
N VAL A 245 -9.59 15.62 2.52
CA VAL A 245 -9.76 16.62 3.59
C VAL A 245 -11.22 16.65 4.08
N TYR A 246 -12.19 16.54 3.17
CA TYR A 246 -13.60 16.62 3.51
C TYR A 246 -14.26 15.24 3.73
N ALA A 247 -13.61 14.15 3.31
CA ALA A 247 -14.11 12.78 3.50
C ALA A 247 -14.49 12.43 4.95
N PRO A 248 -13.68 12.70 5.99
CA PRO A 248 -14.11 12.36 7.35
C PRO A 248 -15.25 13.24 7.84
N GLY A 249 -15.45 14.45 7.27
CA GLY A 249 -16.51 15.37 7.68
C GLY A 249 -17.89 15.05 7.08
N THR A 250 -17.96 14.28 5.99
CA THR A 250 -19.22 13.97 5.29
C THR A 250 -19.26 12.52 4.82
N PHE A 251 -20.36 11.84 5.08
CA PHE A 251 -20.56 10.45 4.66
C PHE A 251 -20.55 10.30 3.13
N SER A 252 -21.01 11.31 2.39
CA SER A 252 -20.97 11.30 0.93
C SER A 252 -19.53 11.24 0.37
N LEU A 253 -18.63 12.11 0.82
CA LEU A 253 -17.22 12.10 0.38
C LEU A 253 -16.41 10.96 0.99
N HIS A 254 -16.77 10.52 2.19
CA HIS A 254 -16.32 9.25 2.74
C HIS A 254 -16.59 8.12 1.73
N MET A 255 -17.83 8.02 1.23
CA MET A 255 -18.17 7.01 0.23
C MET A 255 -17.42 7.19 -1.11
N VAL A 256 -17.18 8.42 -1.57
CA VAL A 256 -16.31 8.66 -2.74
C VAL A 256 -14.92 8.06 -2.53
N THR A 257 -14.30 8.36 -1.39
CA THR A 257 -12.97 7.86 -1.04
C THR A 257 -12.95 6.34 -0.97
N HIS A 258 -13.94 5.74 -0.32
CA HIS A 258 -14.03 4.29 -0.18
C HIS A 258 -14.29 3.58 -1.51
N MET A 259 -15.15 4.11 -2.38
CA MET A 259 -15.38 3.54 -3.72
C MET A 259 -14.14 3.63 -4.60
N ALA A 260 -13.43 4.76 -4.57
CA ALA A 260 -12.20 4.93 -5.32
C ALA A 260 -11.08 3.98 -4.85
N LEU A 261 -10.90 3.82 -3.53
CA LEU A 261 -9.90 2.93 -2.95
C LEU A 261 -10.26 1.45 -3.09
N ASN A 262 -11.55 1.09 -3.04
CA ASN A 262 -11.99 -0.30 -3.13
C ASN A 262 -12.11 -0.81 -4.56
N MET A 263 -12.44 0.05 -5.53
CA MET A 263 -12.78 -0.40 -6.89
C MET A 263 -11.85 0.19 -7.93
N LEU A 264 -11.84 1.52 -8.09
CA LEU A 264 -11.17 2.16 -9.22
C LEU A 264 -9.64 2.04 -9.16
N ALA A 265 -9.02 2.44 -8.04
CA ALA A 265 -7.57 2.36 -7.88
C ALA A 265 -7.05 0.92 -7.97
N PRO A 266 -7.62 -0.07 -7.25
CA PRO A 266 -7.24 -1.47 -7.37
C PRO A 266 -7.20 -2.04 -8.78
N VAL A 267 -8.24 -1.78 -9.59
CA VAL A 267 -8.32 -2.29 -10.97
C VAL A 267 -7.13 -1.77 -11.78
N LEU A 268 -6.82 -0.48 -11.68
CA LEU A 268 -5.69 0.13 -12.38
C LEU A 268 -4.34 -0.38 -11.86
N LEU A 269 -4.18 -0.50 -10.54
CA LEU A 269 -2.95 -1.01 -9.91
C LEU A 269 -2.64 -2.44 -10.36
N VAL A 270 -3.64 -3.30 -10.40
CA VAL A 270 -3.52 -4.70 -10.81
C VAL A 270 -3.22 -4.83 -12.32
N LEU A 271 -3.84 -4.01 -13.17
CA LEU A 271 -3.55 -3.95 -14.60
C LEU A 271 -2.11 -3.51 -14.88
N GLY A 272 -1.48 -2.80 -13.94
CA GLY A 272 -0.06 -2.47 -13.98
C GLY A 272 0.88 -3.66 -13.96
N GLY A 273 0.45 -4.85 -13.52
CA GLY A 273 1.27 -6.05 -13.40
C GLY A 273 2.56 -5.89 -12.57
N PRO A 274 2.49 -5.28 -11.36
CA PRO A 274 3.65 -4.96 -10.55
C PRO A 274 4.46 -6.20 -10.13
N VAL A 275 3.80 -7.33 -9.86
CA VAL A 275 4.50 -8.57 -9.46
C VAL A 275 5.28 -9.14 -10.64
N THR A 276 4.67 -9.16 -11.84
CA THR A 276 5.35 -9.57 -13.07
C THR A 276 6.55 -8.68 -13.37
N LEU A 277 6.40 -7.36 -13.22
CA LEU A 277 7.49 -6.41 -13.40
C LEU A 277 8.63 -6.71 -12.42
N ALA A 278 8.31 -6.87 -11.13
CA ALA A 278 9.29 -7.18 -10.09
C ALA A 278 10.05 -8.48 -10.40
N LEU A 279 9.34 -9.56 -10.77
CA LEU A 279 9.96 -10.85 -11.08
C LEU A 279 10.86 -10.84 -12.31
N ARG A 280 10.62 -9.95 -13.28
CA ARG A 280 11.49 -9.76 -14.47
C ARG A 280 12.66 -8.80 -14.20
N ALA A 281 12.44 -7.76 -13.41
CA ALA A 281 13.45 -6.73 -13.15
C ALA A 281 14.47 -7.15 -12.08
N LEU A 282 14.04 -7.88 -11.05
CA LEU A 282 14.90 -8.32 -9.95
C LEU A 282 15.91 -9.37 -10.43
N PRO A 283 17.18 -9.30 -9.99
CA PRO A 283 18.18 -10.30 -10.34
C PRO A 283 17.83 -11.67 -9.74
N ALA A 284 18.11 -12.74 -10.48
CA ALA A 284 18.07 -14.11 -9.97
C ALA A 284 19.35 -14.39 -9.15
N GLY A 285 19.20 -15.04 -8.00
CA GLY A 285 20.34 -15.59 -7.26
C GLY A 285 20.97 -16.77 -8.00
N SER A 286 22.28 -16.97 -7.84
CA SER A 286 22.96 -18.18 -8.29
C SER A 286 22.50 -19.39 -7.47
N HIS A 287 22.57 -20.59 -8.06
CA HIS A 287 22.19 -21.82 -7.37
C HIS A 287 23.01 -21.99 -6.07
N GLY A 288 22.36 -22.26 -4.95
CA GLY A 288 23.00 -22.36 -3.62
C GLY A 288 23.34 -21.05 -2.92
N ALA A 289 23.10 -19.88 -3.53
CA ALA A 289 23.34 -18.58 -2.88
C ALA A 289 22.24 -18.20 -1.87
N VAL A 290 22.58 -17.28 -0.97
CA VAL A 290 21.61 -16.72 0.00
C VAL A 290 20.44 -16.06 -0.74
N PRO A 291 19.18 -16.46 -0.49
CA PRO A 291 18.01 -15.92 -1.19
C PRO A 291 17.99 -14.39 -1.24
N GLY A 292 17.65 -13.85 -2.41
CA GLY A 292 17.48 -12.42 -2.65
C GLY A 292 16.01 -12.03 -2.72
N ALA A 293 15.77 -10.78 -3.13
CA ALA A 293 14.42 -10.20 -3.18
C ALA A 293 13.49 -10.95 -4.14
N ARG A 294 14.02 -11.48 -5.26
CA ARG A 294 13.24 -12.26 -6.23
C ARG A 294 12.77 -13.57 -5.60
N GLU A 295 13.66 -14.30 -4.95
CA GLU A 295 13.37 -15.58 -4.31
C GLU A 295 12.42 -15.40 -3.13
N TRP A 296 12.55 -14.31 -2.36
CA TRP A 296 11.60 -13.96 -1.30
C TRP A 296 10.20 -13.71 -1.86
N LEU A 297 10.09 -12.93 -2.94
CA LEU A 297 8.80 -12.66 -3.59
C LEU A 297 8.16 -13.96 -4.10
N VAL A 298 8.92 -14.82 -4.80
CA VAL A 298 8.43 -16.13 -5.25
C VAL A 298 7.98 -16.98 -4.06
N SER A 299 8.74 -16.99 -2.96
CA SER A 299 8.40 -17.74 -1.75
C SER A 299 7.08 -17.25 -1.13
N LEU A 300 6.84 -15.95 -1.11
CA LEU A 300 5.59 -15.36 -0.61
C LEU A 300 4.40 -15.68 -1.53
N LEU A 301 4.56 -15.58 -2.85
CA LEU A 301 3.49 -15.91 -3.80
C LEU A 301 3.00 -17.36 -3.67
N HIS A 302 3.89 -18.28 -3.28
CA HIS A 302 3.57 -19.69 -3.05
C HIS A 302 3.27 -20.00 -1.57
N ALA A 303 3.05 -19.00 -0.73
CA ALA A 303 2.69 -19.21 0.67
C ALA A 303 1.22 -19.67 0.81
N PRO A 304 0.90 -20.51 1.82
CA PRO A 304 -0.46 -20.97 2.04
C PRO A 304 -1.44 -19.82 2.31
N VAL A 305 -0.98 -18.78 3.02
CA VAL A 305 -1.74 -17.56 3.28
C VAL A 305 -2.12 -16.85 1.98
N THR A 306 -1.19 -16.70 1.05
CA THR A 306 -1.47 -16.12 -0.28
C THR A 306 -2.43 -16.99 -1.09
N ARG A 307 -2.32 -18.32 -1.01
CA ARG A 307 -3.27 -19.24 -1.66
C ARG A 307 -4.68 -19.12 -1.07
N PHE A 308 -4.81 -18.90 0.24
CA PHE A 308 -6.09 -18.67 0.91
C PHE A 308 -6.72 -17.35 0.44
N PHE A 309 -5.97 -16.25 0.51
CA PHE A 309 -6.43 -14.93 0.07
C PHE A 309 -6.53 -14.76 -1.46
N ALA A 310 -6.06 -15.73 -2.25
CA ALA A 310 -6.30 -15.77 -3.70
C ALA A 310 -7.45 -16.72 -4.08
N HIS A 311 -8.18 -17.28 -3.11
CA HIS A 311 -9.36 -18.10 -3.40
C HIS A 311 -10.55 -17.21 -3.80
N PRO A 312 -11.22 -17.46 -4.95
CA PRO A 312 -12.33 -16.62 -5.44
C PRO A 312 -13.42 -16.34 -4.39
N ALA A 313 -13.92 -17.39 -3.72
CA ALA A 313 -14.92 -17.25 -2.66
C ALA A 313 -14.43 -16.40 -1.47
N VAL A 314 -13.19 -16.63 -1.00
CA VAL A 314 -12.62 -15.86 0.12
C VAL A 314 -12.52 -14.39 -0.26
N VAL A 315 -12.04 -14.09 -1.46
CA VAL A 315 -11.90 -12.71 -1.93
C VAL A 315 -13.26 -12.05 -2.17
N ALA A 316 -14.24 -12.75 -2.72
CA ALA A 316 -15.59 -12.24 -2.89
C ALA A 316 -16.26 -11.91 -1.53
N VAL A 317 -16.12 -12.81 -0.55
CA VAL A 317 -16.63 -12.60 0.82
C VAL A 317 -15.90 -11.45 1.51
N LEU A 318 -14.57 -11.38 1.41
CA LEU A 318 -13.81 -10.26 1.99
C LEU A 318 -14.18 -8.93 1.33
N PHE A 319 -14.36 -8.90 0.01
CA PHE A 319 -14.66 -7.70 -0.73
C PHE A 319 -16.09 -7.18 -0.42
N ALA A 320 -17.11 -8.02 -0.59
CA ALA A 320 -18.49 -7.62 -0.35
C ALA A 320 -18.85 -7.61 1.15
N GLY A 321 -18.50 -8.68 1.88
CA GLY A 321 -18.86 -8.85 3.28
C GLY A 321 -18.25 -7.80 4.21
N SER A 322 -17.07 -7.25 3.88
CA SER A 322 -16.47 -6.18 4.70
C SER A 322 -17.31 -4.92 4.74
N PHE A 323 -18.02 -4.56 3.66
CA PHE A 323 -18.94 -3.41 3.67
C PHE A 323 -20.08 -3.65 4.66
N TYR A 324 -20.74 -4.80 4.54
CA TYR A 324 -21.86 -5.13 5.42
C TYR A 324 -21.42 -5.23 6.88
N ALA A 325 -20.28 -5.88 7.14
CA ALA A 325 -19.72 -5.97 8.48
C ALA A 325 -19.41 -4.59 9.06
N LEU A 326 -18.76 -3.70 8.30
CA LEU A 326 -18.37 -2.38 8.81
C LEU A 326 -19.59 -1.48 9.08
N TYR A 327 -20.46 -1.31 8.08
CA TYR A 327 -21.53 -0.30 8.13
C TYR A 327 -22.79 -0.77 8.86
N PHE A 328 -23.04 -2.08 8.98
CA PHE A 328 -24.27 -2.60 9.60
C PHE A 328 -24.07 -3.29 10.95
N SER A 329 -22.84 -3.46 11.45
CA SER A 329 -22.58 -4.01 12.80
C SER A 329 -22.46 -2.95 13.90
N GLY A 330 -22.41 -1.66 13.54
CA GLY A 330 -22.03 -0.57 14.46
C GLY A 330 -20.52 -0.26 14.47
N LEU A 331 -19.68 -1.15 13.94
CA LEU A 331 -18.22 -0.96 13.89
C LEU A 331 -17.80 0.36 13.22
N PHE A 332 -18.52 0.81 12.19
CA PHE A 332 -18.27 2.08 11.55
C PHE A 332 -18.33 3.25 12.56
N GLY A 333 -19.37 3.32 13.39
CA GLY A 333 -19.51 4.40 14.38
C GLY A 333 -18.33 4.48 15.36
N GLU A 334 -17.87 3.33 15.84
CA GLU A 334 -16.71 3.24 16.72
C GLU A 334 -15.41 3.58 15.99
N ALA A 335 -15.23 3.07 14.77
CA ALA A 335 -14.03 3.31 13.97
C ALA A 335 -13.85 4.80 13.61
N MET A 336 -14.95 5.54 13.40
CA MET A 336 -14.87 6.97 13.08
C MET A 336 -14.22 7.78 14.22
N LEU A 337 -14.34 7.35 15.48
CA LEU A 337 -13.77 8.07 16.62
C LEU A 337 -12.23 8.03 16.66
N TYR A 338 -11.60 7.14 15.89
CA TYR A 338 -10.17 6.94 15.94
C TYR A 338 -9.52 7.11 14.57
N HIS A 339 -8.58 8.04 14.45
CA HIS A 339 -7.82 8.27 13.22
C HIS A 339 -7.13 7.01 12.69
N TRP A 340 -6.54 6.20 13.57
CA TRP A 340 -5.89 4.95 13.16
C TRP A 340 -6.87 3.95 12.52
N ALA A 341 -8.12 3.92 12.99
CA ALA A 341 -9.14 3.02 12.46
C ALA A 341 -9.60 3.49 11.08
N HIS A 342 -9.68 4.80 10.84
CA HIS A 342 -9.86 5.36 9.49
C HIS A 342 -8.74 4.97 8.53
N GLN A 343 -7.48 5.07 8.96
CA GLN A 343 -6.34 4.66 8.14
C GLN A 343 -6.37 3.16 7.83
N LEU A 344 -6.71 2.33 8.82
CA LEU A 344 -6.91 0.89 8.65
C LEU A 344 -8.05 0.60 7.67
N MET A 345 -9.15 1.34 7.75
CA MET A 345 -10.29 1.21 6.85
C MET A 345 -9.88 1.49 5.39
N LYS A 346 -9.18 2.60 5.14
CA LYS A 346 -8.64 2.93 3.81
C LYS A 346 -7.69 1.85 3.29
N ALA A 347 -6.79 1.36 4.14
CA ALA A 347 -5.84 0.30 3.78
C ALA A 347 -6.55 -1.02 3.49
N HIS A 348 -7.53 -1.39 4.32
CA HIS A 348 -8.34 -2.59 4.15
C HIS A 348 -9.05 -2.58 2.81
N PHE A 349 -9.79 -1.52 2.48
CA PHE A 349 -10.51 -1.44 1.21
C PHE A 349 -9.58 -1.40 -0.01
N LEU A 350 -8.44 -0.73 0.09
CA LEU A 350 -7.42 -0.79 -0.97
C LEU A 350 -6.88 -2.22 -1.17
N VAL A 351 -6.61 -2.94 -0.08
CA VAL A 351 -6.08 -4.30 -0.12
C VAL A 351 -7.12 -5.32 -0.59
N THR A 352 -8.34 -5.29 -0.05
CA THR A 352 -9.42 -6.20 -0.46
C THR A 352 -9.84 -5.95 -1.91
N GLY A 353 -9.93 -4.68 -2.30
CA GLY A 353 -10.13 -4.28 -3.69
C GLY A 353 -9.02 -4.79 -4.60
N TYR A 354 -7.76 -4.66 -4.19
CA TYR A 354 -6.61 -5.17 -4.96
C TYR A 354 -6.66 -6.69 -5.10
N LEU A 355 -6.97 -7.43 -4.03
CA LEU A 355 -7.13 -8.88 -4.08
C LEU A 355 -8.27 -9.30 -5.01
N PHE A 356 -9.41 -8.61 -4.95
CA PHE A 356 -10.55 -8.85 -5.84
C PHE A 356 -10.18 -8.60 -7.30
N ALA A 357 -9.63 -7.43 -7.61
CA ALA A 357 -9.18 -7.11 -8.95
C ALA A 357 -8.08 -8.07 -9.43
N TRP A 358 -7.18 -8.51 -8.56
CA TRP A 358 -6.10 -9.45 -8.90
C TRP A 358 -6.64 -10.81 -9.33
N VAL A 359 -7.62 -11.35 -8.61
CA VAL A 359 -8.26 -12.63 -8.98
C VAL A 359 -9.17 -12.46 -10.21
N ALA A 360 -9.90 -11.35 -10.30
CA ALA A 360 -10.88 -11.10 -11.35
C ALA A 360 -10.20 -10.81 -12.70
N VAL A 361 -9.32 -9.81 -12.78
CA VAL A 361 -8.79 -9.27 -14.04
C VAL A 361 -7.26 -9.14 -14.05
N GLY A 362 -6.59 -9.65 -13.02
CA GLY A 362 -5.17 -9.48 -12.84
C GLY A 362 -4.29 -10.09 -13.91
N VAL A 363 -3.32 -9.28 -14.36
CA VAL A 363 -2.27 -9.69 -15.29
C VAL A 363 -1.23 -10.57 -14.58
N ASP A 364 -1.01 -10.31 -13.29
CA ASP A 364 -0.09 -11.08 -12.46
C ASP A 364 -0.64 -12.46 -12.18
N ARG A 365 0.21 -13.50 -12.32
CA ARG A 365 -0.21 -14.89 -12.11
C ARG A 365 -0.68 -15.12 -10.68
N THR A 366 -1.89 -15.63 -10.53
CA THR A 366 -2.46 -16.09 -9.26
C THR A 366 -1.99 -17.51 -8.93
N PRO A 367 -1.88 -17.89 -7.64
CA PRO A 367 -1.53 -19.26 -7.22
C PRO A 367 -2.51 -20.33 -7.73
N ARG A 368 -3.78 -19.96 -7.89
CA ARG A 368 -4.82 -20.79 -8.52
C ARG A 368 -5.19 -20.18 -9.85
N GLN A 369 -5.12 -20.96 -10.93
CA GLN A 369 -5.63 -20.53 -12.23
C GLN A 369 -7.16 -20.65 -12.21
N VAL A 370 -7.84 -19.52 -12.36
CA VAL A 370 -9.30 -19.43 -12.38
C VAL A 370 -9.73 -19.29 -13.84
N PRO A 371 -10.60 -20.16 -14.38
CA PRO A 371 -11.12 -20.03 -15.73
C PRO A 371 -11.83 -18.68 -15.94
N HIS A 372 -11.80 -18.16 -17.17
CA HIS A 372 -12.43 -16.87 -17.52
C HIS A 372 -13.92 -16.81 -17.13
N LEU A 373 -14.67 -17.89 -17.36
CA LEU A 373 -16.08 -17.97 -16.98
C LEU A 373 -16.30 -17.87 -15.46
N ALA A 374 -15.42 -18.49 -14.66
CA ALA A 374 -15.50 -18.41 -13.21
C ALA A 374 -15.13 -17.00 -12.69
N ARG A 375 -14.20 -16.30 -13.34
CA ARG A 375 -13.90 -14.88 -13.06
C ARG A 375 -15.10 -14.00 -13.36
N LEU A 376 -15.73 -14.21 -14.52
CA LEU A 376 -16.94 -13.49 -14.92
C LEU A 376 -18.08 -13.74 -13.93
N GLY A 377 -18.33 -15.01 -13.58
CA GLY A 377 -19.32 -15.39 -12.59
C GLY A 377 -19.06 -14.78 -11.21
N MET A 378 -17.80 -14.70 -10.76
CA MET A 378 -17.42 -14.04 -9.50
C MET A 378 -17.75 -12.53 -9.52
N VAL A 379 -17.45 -11.85 -10.63
CA VAL A 379 -17.75 -10.42 -10.81
C VAL A 379 -19.26 -10.17 -10.78
N PHE A 380 -20.03 -10.95 -11.54
CA PHE A 380 -21.49 -10.86 -11.54
C PHE A 380 -22.11 -11.24 -10.20
N ALA A 381 -21.56 -12.22 -9.48
CA ALA A 381 -22.08 -12.62 -8.18
C ALA A 381 -21.94 -11.51 -7.12
N VAL A 382 -20.88 -10.70 -7.20
CA VAL A 382 -20.61 -9.61 -6.24
C VAL A 382 -21.37 -8.32 -6.56
N MET A 383 -21.72 -8.10 -7.83
CA MET A 383 -22.39 -6.88 -8.30
C MET A 383 -23.71 -6.58 -7.55
N PRO A 384 -24.65 -7.54 -7.37
CA PRO A 384 -25.87 -7.28 -6.61
C PRO A 384 -25.61 -6.82 -5.19
N PHE A 385 -24.59 -7.35 -4.49
CA PHE A 385 -24.27 -6.94 -3.13
C PHE A 385 -23.86 -5.47 -3.04
N HIS A 386 -23.18 -4.94 -4.06
CA HIS A 386 -22.83 -3.51 -4.10
C HIS A 386 -24.07 -2.65 -4.35
N ALA A 387 -24.90 -3.07 -5.30
CA ALA A 387 -26.13 -2.34 -5.61
C ALA A 387 -27.08 -2.30 -4.41
N PHE A 388 -27.30 -3.45 -3.75
CA PHE A 388 -28.12 -3.53 -2.55
C PHE A 388 -27.54 -2.75 -1.38
N PHE A 389 -26.22 -2.77 -1.19
CA PHE A 389 -25.57 -1.97 -0.15
C PHE A 389 -25.93 -0.47 -0.28
N GLY A 390 -25.84 0.09 -1.49
CA GLY A 390 -26.23 1.49 -1.75
C GLY A 390 -27.72 1.74 -1.48
N VAL A 391 -28.60 0.87 -1.97
CA VAL A 391 -30.06 0.97 -1.75
C VAL A 391 -30.42 0.89 -0.27
N ILE A 392 -29.78 0.02 0.51
CA ILE A 392 -29.97 -0.08 1.95
C ILE A 392 -29.58 1.24 2.63
N LEU A 393 -28.43 1.82 2.28
CA LEU A 393 -28.01 3.12 2.83
C LEU A 393 -28.99 4.25 2.52
N MET A 394 -29.50 4.29 1.28
CA MET A 394 -30.51 5.28 0.85
C MET A 394 -31.85 5.11 1.59
N SER A 395 -32.21 3.87 1.89
CA SER A 395 -33.49 3.52 2.52
C SER A 395 -33.46 3.59 4.06
N LYS A 396 -32.26 3.63 4.65
CA LYS A 396 -32.07 3.69 6.11
C LYS A 396 -32.65 4.99 6.65
N GLN A 397 -33.35 4.90 7.78
CA GLN A 397 -33.97 6.05 8.47
C GLN A 397 -33.13 6.56 9.64
N THR A 398 -31.98 5.96 9.88
CA THR A 398 -31.04 6.33 10.94
C THR A 398 -29.68 6.66 10.36
N VAL A 399 -29.08 7.73 10.87
CA VAL A 399 -27.73 8.17 10.52
C VAL A 399 -26.70 7.19 11.09
N LEU A 400 -25.82 6.70 10.24
CA LEU A 400 -24.64 5.91 10.63
C LEU A 400 -23.62 6.83 11.27
N ALA A 401 -23.02 6.37 12.37
CA ALA A 401 -22.08 7.17 13.16
C ALA A 401 -22.66 8.53 13.58
N TYR A 402 -23.97 8.58 13.92
CA TYR A 402 -24.67 9.81 14.31
C TYR A 402 -23.88 10.63 15.32
N THR A 403 -23.42 10.02 16.41
CA THR A 403 -22.62 10.67 17.45
C THR A 403 -21.41 11.40 16.88
N TYR A 404 -20.65 10.73 16.00
CA TYR A 404 -19.46 11.31 15.38
C TYR A 404 -19.80 12.54 14.53
N TYR A 405 -20.71 12.39 13.56
CA TYR A 405 -21.06 13.49 12.66
C TYR A 405 -21.76 14.65 13.39
N HIS A 406 -22.54 14.34 14.42
CA HIS A 406 -23.20 15.34 15.25
C HIS A 406 -22.19 16.17 16.06
N TYR A 407 -21.18 15.55 16.68
CA TYR A 407 -20.16 16.27 17.46
C TYR A 407 -19.19 17.09 16.60
N LEU A 408 -19.01 16.75 15.31
CA LEU A 408 -18.23 17.61 14.42
C LEU A 408 -18.86 18.99 14.23
N ASP A 409 -20.20 19.08 14.37
CA ASP A 409 -20.98 20.33 14.33
C ASP A 409 -20.61 21.22 13.14
N LEU A 410 -20.55 20.63 11.95
CA LEU A 410 -20.16 21.34 10.72
C LEU A 410 -21.33 22.22 10.26
N PRO A 411 -21.23 23.57 10.31
CA PRO A 411 -22.36 24.47 10.12
C PRO A 411 -22.91 24.48 8.68
N TRP A 412 -22.11 23.98 7.73
CA TRP A 412 -22.45 23.90 6.31
C TRP A 412 -22.95 22.52 5.89
N VAL A 413 -22.88 21.52 6.77
CA VAL A 413 -23.54 20.23 6.54
C VAL A 413 -24.99 20.40 6.98
N GLY A 414 -25.92 20.25 6.04
CA GLY A 414 -27.35 20.29 6.32
C GLY A 414 -27.81 19.04 7.06
N ASP A 415 -28.84 18.38 6.52
CA ASP A 415 -29.34 17.12 7.10
C ASP A 415 -28.37 15.94 6.89
N LEU A 416 -27.91 15.35 7.99
CA LEU A 416 -27.00 14.19 7.99
C LEU A 416 -27.61 12.97 7.29
N LEU A 417 -28.93 12.79 7.35
CA LEU A 417 -29.58 11.67 6.68
C LEU A 417 -29.58 11.85 5.17
N THR A 418 -29.75 13.09 4.69
CA THR A 418 -29.63 13.46 3.28
C THR A 418 -28.21 13.23 2.77
N ASP A 419 -27.18 13.61 3.53
CA ASP A 419 -25.78 13.32 3.16
C ASP A 419 -25.51 11.80 3.10
N GLN A 420 -26.06 11.03 4.04
CA GLN A 420 -25.96 9.56 4.00
C GLN A 420 -26.64 8.97 2.75
N ARG A 421 -27.82 9.47 2.38
CA ARG A 421 -28.53 9.03 1.18
C ARG A 421 -27.74 9.33 -0.08
N LEU A 422 -27.11 10.49 -0.15
CA LEU A 422 -26.17 10.82 -1.24
C LEU A 422 -24.99 9.82 -1.26
N GLY A 423 -24.40 9.52 -0.10
CA GLY A 423 -23.36 8.49 0.00
C GLY A 423 -23.83 7.10 -0.44
N GLY A 424 -25.07 6.71 -0.14
CA GLY A 424 -25.68 5.48 -0.64
C GLY A 424 -25.83 5.46 -2.17
N GLY A 425 -26.25 6.59 -2.76
CA GLY A 425 -26.31 6.77 -4.21
C GLY A 425 -24.92 6.72 -4.87
N ILE A 426 -23.90 7.28 -4.23
CA ILE A 426 -22.50 7.19 -4.66
C ILE A 426 -22.00 5.75 -4.57
N ALA A 427 -22.35 5.01 -3.52
CA ALA A 427 -22.01 3.59 -3.38
C ALA A 427 -22.60 2.76 -4.52
N TRP A 428 -23.84 3.06 -4.89
CA TRP A 428 -24.57 2.39 -5.97
C TRP A 428 -23.96 2.72 -7.35
N ALA A 429 -23.84 4.01 -7.69
CA ALA A 429 -23.36 4.46 -9.00
C ALA A 429 -21.84 4.30 -9.18
N GLY A 430 -21.06 4.41 -8.10
CA GLY A 430 -19.60 4.36 -8.13
C GLY A 430 -19.03 3.02 -8.59
N GLY A 431 -19.82 1.95 -8.48
CA GLY A 431 -19.43 0.61 -8.94
C GLY A 431 -19.45 0.43 -10.46
N GLU A 432 -20.19 1.25 -11.20
CA GLU A 432 -20.44 1.05 -12.63
C GLU A 432 -19.19 1.31 -13.48
N ILE A 433 -18.47 2.41 -13.24
CA ILE A 433 -17.28 2.78 -14.03
C ILE A 433 -16.17 1.71 -13.89
N PRO A 434 -15.76 1.29 -12.67
CA PRO A 434 -14.78 0.21 -12.52
C PRO A 434 -15.25 -1.10 -13.13
N MET A 435 -16.56 -1.40 -13.05
CA MET A 435 -17.13 -2.62 -13.61
C MET A 435 -16.96 -2.68 -15.12
N VAL A 436 -17.29 -1.59 -15.83
CA VAL A 436 -17.08 -1.49 -17.28
C VAL A 436 -15.61 -1.73 -17.63
N VAL A 437 -14.67 -1.13 -16.88
CA VAL A 437 -13.23 -1.34 -17.09
C VAL A 437 -12.85 -2.81 -16.90
N VAL A 438 -13.35 -3.47 -15.85
CA VAL A 438 -13.10 -4.90 -15.58
C VAL A 438 -13.65 -5.78 -16.69
N VAL A 439 -14.89 -5.57 -17.12
CA VAL A 439 -15.53 -6.36 -18.18
C VAL A 439 -14.79 -6.20 -19.50
N VAL A 440 -14.48 -4.97 -19.91
CA VAL A 440 -13.69 -4.71 -21.13
C VAL A 440 -12.32 -5.38 -21.04
N ALA A 441 -11.63 -5.25 -19.92
CA ALA A 441 -10.32 -5.88 -19.74
C ALA A 441 -10.40 -7.42 -19.77
N LEU A 442 -11.45 -8.03 -19.21
CA LEU A 442 -11.71 -9.47 -19.28
C LEU A 442 -11.96 -9.93 -20.71
N LEU A 443 -12.81 -9.24 -21.47
CA LEU A 443 -13.11 -9.57 -22.86
C LEU A 443 -11.86 -9.47 -23.73
N VAL A 444 -11.07 -8.40 -23.57
CA VAL A 444 -9.79 -8.23 -24.29
C VAL A 444 -8.79 -9.33 -23.91
N GLN A 445 -8.72 -9.73 -22.64
CA GLN A 445 -7.85 -10.83 -22.20
C GLN A 445 -8.29 -12.17 -22.80
N TRP A 446 -9.59 -12.45 -22.79
CA TRP A 446 -10.15 -13.67 -23.35
C TRP A 446 -9.89 -13.75 -24.86
N ALA A 447 -10.21 -12.72 -25.64
CA ALA A 447 -9.96 -12.68 -27.08
C ALA A 447 -8.49 -12.94 -27.43
N ARG A 448 -7.56 -12.34 -26.67
CA ARG A 448 -6.11 -12.55 -26.86
C ARG A 448 -5.63 -13.94 -26.46
N ASP A 449 -6.26 -14.57 -25.47
CA ASP A 449 -5.90 -15.93 -25.05
C ASP A 449 -6.38 -16.94 -26.09
N ASP A 450 -7.57 -16.76 -26.65
CA ASP A 450 -8.13 -17.62 -27.70
C ASP A 450 -7.36 -17.48 -29.00
N GLU A 451 -7.00 -16.25 -29.42
CA GLU A 451 -6.11 -16.05 -30.57
C GLU A 451 -4.74 -16.75 -30.39
N ARG A 452 -4.17 -16.67 -29.18
CA ARG A 452 -2.90 -17.36 -28.86
C ARG A 452 -3.06 -18.88 -28.82
N ARG A 453 -4.23 -19.40 -28.46
CA ARG A 453 -4.52 -20.85 -28.51
C ARG A 453 -4.69 -21.30 -29.96
N ALA A 454 -5.46 -20.57 -30.77
CA ALA A 454 -5.63 -20.83 -32.20
C ALA A 454 -4.27 -20.87 -32.92
N ARG A 455 -3.44 -19.83 -32.80
CA ARG A 455 -2.10 -19.80 -33.40
C ARG A 455 -1.15 -20.92 -32.95
N ARG A 456 -1.35 -21.48 -31.74
CA ARG A 456 -0.56 -22.63 -31.26
C ARG A 456 -1.10 -23.94 -31.82
N ALA A 457 -2.42 -24.06 -31.93
CA ALA A 457 -3.07 -25.20 -32.57
C ALA A 457 -2.67 -25.27 -34.06
N ASP A 458 -2.68 -24.15 -34.78
CA ASP A 458 -2.27 -24.08 -36.18
C ASP A 458 -0.82 -24.56 -36.38
N ARG A 459 0.12 -24.09 -35.55
CA ARG A 459 1.53 -24.51 -35.60
C ARG A 459 1.73 -25.99 -35.31
N ASN A 460 0.97 -26.55 -34.37
CA ASN A 460 1.06 -27.97 -34.05
C ASN A 460 0.40 -28.82 -35.14
N GLY A 461 -0.69 -28.34 -35.75
CA GLY A 461 -1.34 -28.98 -36.89
C GLY A 461 -0.43 -29.04 -38.11
N GLU A 462 0.23 -27.94 -38.47
CA GLU A 462 1.27 -27.93 -39.53
C GLU A 462 2.38 -28.95 -39.25
N ALA A 463 2.88 -29.02 -38.01
CA ALA A 463 3.92 -29.99 -37.64
C ALA A 463 3.45 -31.46 -37.73
N ASP A 464 2.20 -31.75 -37.37
CA ASP A 464 1.62 -33.09 -37.50
C ASP A 464 1.41 -33.47 -38.98
N PHE A 465 0.97 -32.52 -39.82
CA PHE A 465 0.86 -32.75 -41.27
C PHE A 465 2.24 -32.97 -41.92
N ASP A 466 3.26 -32.22 -41.53
CA ASP A 466 4.63 -32.40 -42.02
C ASP A 466 5.21 -33.76 -41.62
N ALA A 467 4.98 -34.18 -40.37
CA ALA A 467 5.41 -35.50 -39.88
C ALA A 467 4.67 -36.64 -40.61
N TYR A 468 3.38 -36.48 -40.87
CA TYR A 468 2.58 -37.44 -41.63
C TYR A 468 3.05 -37.54 -43.09
N ASN A 469 3.32 -36.41 -43.74
CA ASN A 469 3.85 -36.37 -45.10
C ASN A 469 5.24 -37.02 -45.20
N ALA A 470 6.11 -36.82 -44.20
CA ALA A 470 7.41 -37.47 -44.14
C ALA A 470 7.30 -39.01 -44.02
N MET A 471 6.36 -39.51 -43.20
CA MET A 471 6.07 -40.94 -43.10
C MET A 471 5.57 -41.52 -44.43
N LEU A 472 4.65 -40.80 -45.12
CA LEU A 472 4.16 -41.24 -46.44
C LEU A 472 5.28 -41.27 -47.49
N ALA A 473 6.19 -40.30 -47.48
CA ALA A 473 7.35 -40.29 -48.35
C ALA A 473 8.28 -41.49 -48.07
N GLU A 474 8.52 -41.82 -46.79
CA GLU A 474 9.32 -42.99 -46.41
C GLU A 474 8.68 -44.32 -46.87
N LEU A 475 7.35 -44.44 -46.74
CA LEU A 475 6.62 -45.61 -47.23
C LEU A 475 6.66 -45.73 -48.76
N ALA A 476 6.59 -44.61 -49.48
CA ALA A 476 6.73 -44.59 -50.93
C ALA A 476 8.15 -45.02 -51.37
N ASP A 477 9.19 -44.51 -50.71
CA ASP A 477 10.59 -44.88 -50.99
C ASP A 477 10.88 -46.35 -50.70
N ARG A 478 10.32 -46.92 -49.61
CA ARG A 478 10.43 -48.36 -49.32
C ARG A 478 9.76 -49.20 -50.41
N ARG A 479 8.57 -48.81 -50.85
CA ARG A 479 7.82 -49.52 -51.90
C ARG A 479 8.51 -49.46 -53.27
N ILE A 480 9.21 -48.36 -53.58
CA ILE A 480 10.02 -48.25 -54.80
C ILE A 480 11.23 -49.19 -54.72
N LYS A 481 11.91 -49.24 -53.57
CA LYS A 481 13.06 -50.14 -53.35
C LYS A 481 12.70 -51.63 -53.36
N GLU A 482 11.47 -52.00 -53.01
CA GLU A 482 11.00 -53.39 -53.08
C GLU A 482 10.60 -53.83 -54.51
N ASN A 483 10.38 -52.88 -55.43
CA ASN A 483 9.97 -53.14 -56.82
C ASN A 483 11.10 -52.98 -57.85
N THR A 484 12.32 -52.67 -57.42
CA THR A 484 13.57 -52.65 -58.20
C THR A 484 14.48 -53.74 -57.70
#